data_AF-X0TGG2-F1
#
_entry.id   AF-X0TGG2-F1
#
_cell.length_a   1.000
_cell.length_b   1.000
_cell.length_c   1.000
_cell.angle_alpha   90.00
_cell.angle_beta   90.00
_cell.angle_gamma   90.00
#
_symmetry.space_group_name_H-M   'P 1'
#
loop_
_entity.id
_entity.type
_entity.pdbx_description
1 polymer ?
#
loop_
_entity_poly.entity_id
_entity_poly.type
_entity_poly.pdbx_seq_one_letter_code
_entity_poly.pdbx_strand_id
1 'polypeptide(L)' 'KLNGHVERAHRTHAEEFYEVADLSWTVAEVNRQALAWEQVYNTVRPHQALGYKTPQQFLEEFALARPP' A
#
# COMPACT_ATOMS: atom_id res chain seq x y z
N LYS A 1 2.77 -10.06 21.39
CA LYS A 1 1.72 -10.50 20.44
C LYS A 1 2.09 -9.89 19.08
N LEU A 2 2.47 -10.70 18.09
CA LEU A 2 2.88 -10.19 16.77
C LEU A 2 1.67 -9.62 16.02
N ASN A 3 1.84 -8.46 15.38
CA ASN A 3 0.77 -7.78 14.66
C ASN A 3 0.67 -8.34 13.24
N GLY A 4 -0.16 -9.37 13.05
CA GLY A 4 -0.28 -10.06 11.76
C GLY A 4 -0.63 -9.16 10.57
N HIS A 5 -1.26 -8.01 10.80
CA HIS A 5 -1.50 -7.02 9.75
C HIS A 5 -0.22 -6.33 9.29
N VAL A 6 0.67 -5.99 10.22
CA VAL A 6 1.99 -5.41 9.92
C VAL A 6 2.86 -6.42 9.18
N GLU A 7 2.89 -7.67 9.65
CA GLU A 7 3.63 -8.74 8.99
C GLU A 7 3.14 -8.99 7.56
N ARG A 8 1.81 -8.95 7.33
CA ARG A 8 1.26 -9.08 5.98
C ARG A 8 1.63 -7.90 5.10
N ALA A 9 1.57 -6.66 5.62
CA ALA A 9 1.94 -5.47 4.88
C ALA A 9 3.42 -5.51 4.45
N HIS A 10 4.34 -5.84 5.38
CA HIS A 10 5.75 -6.01 5.06
C HIS A 10 5.99 -7.07 3.99
N ARG A 11 5.29 -8.20 4.09
CA ARG A 11 5.39 -9.25 3.07
C ARG A 11 4.95 -8.75 1.69
N THR A 12 3.82 -8.04 1.61
CA THR A 12 3.36 -7.45 0.35
C THR A 12 4.38 -6.48 -0.23
N HIS A 13 5.00 -5.64 0.59
CA HIS A 13 6.05 -4.71 0.12
C HIS A 13 7.27 -5.48 -0.42
N ALA A 14 7.66 -6.59 0.22
CA ALA A 14 8.75 -7.44 -0.28
C ALA A 14 8.37 -8.06 -1.63
N GLU A 15 7.27 -8.79 -1.68
CA GLU A 15 6.81 -9.58 -2.85
C GLU A 15 6.45 -8.70 -4.06
N GLU A 16 5.89 -7.49 -3.85
CA GLU A 16 5.34 -6.64 -4.92
C GLU A 16 6.21 -5.42 -5.27
N PHE A 17 7.20 -5.06 -4.43
CA PHE A 17 8.09 -3.93 -4.70
C PHE A 17 9.56 -4.35 -4.67
N TYR A 18 10.09 -4.75 -3.51
CA TYR A 18 11.53 -4.96 -3.36
C TYR A 18 12.09 -6.13 -4.16
N GLU A 19 11.32 -7.19 -4.38
CA GLU A 19 11.78 -8.40 -5.09
C GLU A 19 11.56 -8.34 -6.60
N VAL A 20 10.69 -7.44 -7.08
CA VAL A 20 10.23 -7.43 -8.48
C VAL A 20 10.48 -6.12 -9.23
N ALA A 21 10.57 -4.99 -8.53
CA ALA A 21 10.81 -3.70 -9.18
C ALA A 21 12.30 -3.55 -9.59
N ASP A 22 12.53 -2.93 -10.74
CA ASP A 22 13.87 -2.49 -11.12
C ASP A 22 14.26 -1.25 -10.30
N LEU A 23 14.88 -1.50 -9.15
CA LEU A 23 15.23 -0.46 -8.18
C LEU A 23 16.57 0.18 -8.49
N SER A 24 16.65 1.49 -8.26
CA SER A 24 17.91 2.22 -8.42
C SER A 24 18.91 1.97 -7.28
N TRP A 25 20.17 2.31 -7.54
CA TRP A 25 21.29 2.07 -6.62
C TRP A 25 21.41 3.06 -5.45
N THR A 26 20.61 4.12 -5.44
CA THR A 26 20.69 5.14 -4.39
C THR A 26 19.42 5.15 -3.56
N VAL A 27 19.59 5.28 -2.24
CA VAL A 27 18.46 5.37 -1.29
C VAL A 27 17.51 6.52 -1.67
N ALA A 28 18.05 7.65 -2.12
CA ALA A 28 17.24 8.80 -2.50
C ALA A 28 16.30 8.51 -3.68
N GLU A 29 16.75 7.72 -4.65
CA GLU A 29 15.93 7.32 -5.80
C GLU A 29 14.97 6.18 -5.43
N VAL A 30 15.42 5.18 -4.66
CA VAL A 30 14.54 4.12 -4.14
C VAL A 30 13.39 4.70 -3.31
N ASN A 31 13.65 5.73 -2.50
CA ASN A 31 12.59 6.41 -1.73
C ASN A 31 11.53 7.05 -2.64
N ARG A 32 11.93 7.62 -3.78
CA ARG A 32 10.98 8.16 -4.77
C ARG A 32 10.15 7.04 -5.41
N GLN A 33 10.80 5.93 -5.74
CA GLN A 33 10.13 4.76 -6.32
C GLN A 33 9.16 4.12 -5.32
N ALA A 34 9.54 4.03 -4.04
CA ALA A 34 8.68 3.54 -2.97
C ALA A 34 7.45 4.43 -2.81
N LEU A 35 7.62 5.76 -2.82
CA LEU A 35 6.50 6.70 -2.73
C LEU A 35 5.54 6.54 -3.93
N ALA A 36 6.08 6.40 -5.15
CA ALA A 36 5.26 6.18 -6.33
C ALA A 36 4.51 4.83 -6.26
N TRP A 37 5.17 3.77 -5.78
CA TRP A 37 4.54 2.47 -5.56
C TRP A 37 3.42 2.55 -4.50
N GLU A 38 3.66 3.26 -3.38
CA GLU A 38 2.65 3.48 -2.34
C GLU A 38 1.43 4.24 -2.86
N GLN A 39 1.62 5.21 -3.76
CA GLN A 39 0.50 5.90 -4.42
C GLN A 39 -0.35 4.91 -5.22
N VAL A 40 0.28 4.03 -6.00
CA VAL A 40 -0.45 2.98 -6.75
C VAL A 40 -1.15 2.01 -5.79
N TYR A 41 -0.46 1.55 -4.75
CA TYR A 41 -1.00 0.62 -3.75
C TYR A 41 -2.24 1.19 -3.02
N ASN A 42 -2.23 2.48 -2.71
CA ASN A 42 -3.28 3.14 -1.92
C ASN A 42 -4.43 3.70 -2.76
N THR A 43 -4.21 4.00 -4.05
CA THR A 43 -5.19 4.72 -4.88
C THR A 43 -5.63 3.98 -6.14
N VAL A 44 -4.89 2.93 -6.55
CA VAL A 44 -5.18 2.16 -7.79
C VAL A 44 -5.41 0.67 -7.49
N ARG A 45 -4.59 0.05 -6.63
CA ARG A 45 -4.64 -1.39 -6.35
C ARG A 45 -5.92 -1.77 -5.61
N PRO A 46 -6.76 -2.68 -6.12
CA PRO A 46 -7.92 -3.18 -5.40
C PRO A 46 -7.51 -4.19 -4.31
N HIS A 47 -8.19 -4.17 -3.16
CA HIS A 47 -7.89 -5.06 -2.04
C HIS A 47 -9.09 -5.95 -1.73
N GLN A 48 -8.93 -7.27 -1.86
CA GLN A 48 -10.01 -8.22 -1.60
C GLN A 48 -10.58 -8.08 -0.17
N ALA A 49 -9.73 -7.84 0.83
CA ALA A 49 -10.15 -7.61 2.21
C ALA A 49 -11.02 -6.35 2.40
N LEU A 50 -10.95 -5.40 1.45
CA LEU A 50 -11.76 -4.17 1.42
C LEU A 50 -12.92 -4.27 0.42
N GLY A 51 -13.30 -5.48 0.01
CA GLY A 51 -14.36 -5.67 -1.01
C GLY A 51 -13.94 -5.15 -2.38
N TYR A 52 -12.67 -5.35 -2.75
CA TYR A 52 -12.05 -4.88 -3.99
C TYR A 52 -11.95 -3.35 -4.14
N LYS A 53 -12.11 -2.60 -3.05
CA LYS A 53 -11.82 -1.17 -3.01
C LYS A 53 -10.34 -0.91 -2.81
N THR A 54 -9.91 0.29 -3.18
CA THR A 54 -8.61 0.82 -2.77
C THR A 54 -8.66 1.29 -1.31
N PRO A 55 -7.54 1.39 -0.59
CA PRO A 55 -7.51 1.93 0.76
C PRO A 55 -8.09 3.34 0.82
N GLN A 56 -7.80 4.18 -0.19
CA GLN A 56 -8.38 5.52 -0.30
C GLN A 56 -9.92 5.46 -0.38
N GLN A 57 -10.48 4.69 -1.32
CA GLN A 57 -11.93 4.57 -1.49
C GLN A 57 -12.61 4.08 -0.20
N PHE A 58 -12.00 3.11 0.47
CA PHE A 58 -12.51 2.61 1.74
C PHE A 58 -12.56 3.70 2.81
N LEU A 59 -11.51 4.53 2.92
CA LEU A 59 -11.45 5.64 3.88
C LEU A 59 -12.45 6.74 3.54
N GLU A 60 -12.62 7.08 2.27
CA GLU A 60 -13.59 8.07 1.80
C GLU A 60 -15.02 7.65 2.15
N GLU A 61 -15.39 6.40 1.87
CA GLU A 61 -16.70 5.86 2.25
C GLU A 61 -16.89 5.79 3.76
N PHE A 62 -15.85 5.37 4.49
CA PHE A 62 -15.88 5.31 5.94
C PHE A 62 -16.12 6.69 6.57
N ALA A 63 -15.47 7.73 6.04
CA ALA A 63 -15.65 9.11 6.47
C ALA A 63 -17.05 9.64 6.13
N LEU A 64 -17.61 9.28 4.97
CA LEU A 64 -18.99 9.63 4.62
C LEU A 64 -20.02 8.96 5.54
N ALA A 65 -19.78 7.71 5.94
CA ALA A 65 -20.66 6.96 6.85
C ALA A 65 -20.59 7.46 8.30
N ARG A 66 -19.52 8.17 8.68
CA ARG A 66 -19.33 8.79 10.00
C ARG A 66 -18.81 10.22 9.83
N PRO A 67 -19.70 11.20 9.60
CA PRO A 67 -19.31 12.60 9.60
C PRO A 67 -18.71 12.97 10.97
N PRO A 68 -17.83 13.99 11.03
CA PRO A 68 -17.11 14.39 12.23
C PRO A 68 -18.03 14.78 13.39
#